data_AF-A0A842HAH0-F1
#
_entry.id   AF-A0A842HAH0-F1
#
_cell.length_a   1.000
_cell.length_b   1.000
_cell.length_c   1.000
_cell.angle_alpha   90.00
_cell.angle_beta   90.00
_cell.angle_gamma   90.00
#
_symmetry.space_group_name_H-M   'P 1'
#
loop_
_entity.id
_entity.type
_entity.pdbx_description
1 polymer ?
#
loop_
_entity_poly.entity_id
_entity_poly.type
_entity_poly.pdbx_seq_one_letter_code
_entity_poly.pdbx_strand_id
1 'polypeptide(L)' 'MSLRDSIYQNLESIIVYKQNVAAAVLALDGLLRENKRELPGDLAHYLENRSYEKAWAWLNEGKQAPRGTCSPKS' A
#
# COMPACT_ATOMS: atom_id res chain seq x y z
N MET A 1 3.04 8.75 -15.31
CA MET A 1 2.25 8.40 -14.12
C MET A 1 3.24 8.06 -13.01
N SER A 2 3.10 8.64 -11.81
CA SER A 2 4.08 8.40 -10.74
C SER A 2 3.88 7.04 -10.07
N LEU A 3 4.92 6.53 -9.39
CA LEU A 3 4.81 5.31 -8.57
C LEU A 3 3.69 5.42 -7.54
N ARG A 4 3.56 6.59 -6.92
CA ARG A 4 2.49 6.88 -5.96
C ARG A 4 1.11 6.74 -6.59
N ASP A 5 0.92 7.30 -7.79
CA ASP A 5 -0.36 7.23 -8.51
C ASP A 5 -0.71 5.78 -8.89
N SER A 6 0.29 5.00 -9.30
CA SER A 6 0.10 3.58 -9.62
C SER A 6 -0.32 2.77 -8.40
N ILE A 7 0.30 3.00 -7.25
CA ILE A 7 -0.10 2.34 -6.00
C ILE A 7 -1.51 2.78 -5.60
N TYR A 8 -1.81 4.08 -5.69
CA TYR A 8 -3.13 4.61 -5.37
C TYR A 8 -4.21 3.95 -6.23
N GLN A 9 -4.05 3.93 -7.55
CA GLN A 9 -5.04 3.35 -8.47
C GLN A 9 -5.32 1.87 -8.18
N ASN A 10 -4.28 1.09 -7.89
CA ASN A 10 -4.47 -0.32 -7.55
C ASN A 10 -5.18 -0.50 -6.19
N LEU A 11 -4.82 0.29 -5.18
CA LEU A 11 -5.51 0.26 -3.88
C LEU A 11 -6.97 0.73 -3.99
N GLU A 12 -7.25 1.73 -4.82
CA GLU A 12 -8.61 2.20 -5.11
C GLU A 12 -9.45 1.10 -5.74
N SER A 13 -8.87 0.36 -6.71
CA SER A 13 -9.51 -0.80 -7.32
C SER A 13 -9.83 -1.90 -6.31
N ILE A 14 -8.94 -2.13 -5.33
CA ILE A 14 -9.13 -3.15 -4.28
C ILE A 14 -10.18 -2.73 -3.25
N ILE A 15 -10.10 -1.49 -2.75
CA ILE A 15 -10.83 -1.04 -1.55
C ILE A 15 -12.15 -0.40 -1.92
N VAL A 16 -12.14 0.53 -2.88
CA VAL A 16 -13.30 1.35 -3.24
C VAL A 16 -14.17 0.59 -4.23
N TYR A 17 -13.59 0.19 -5.36
CA TYR A 17 -14.37 -0.41 -6.45
C TYR A 17 -14.57 -1.92 -6.29
N LYS A 18 -13.66 -2.61 -5.59
CA LYS A 18 -13.64 -4.07 -5.44
C LYS A 18 -13.70 -4.79 -6.79
N GLN A 19 -13.04 -4.22 -7.79
CA GLN A 19 -12.99 -4.73 -9.16
C GLN A 19 -11.58 -5.19 -9.49
N ASN A 20 -11.46 -6.22 -10.33
CA ASN A 20 -10.17 -6.75 -10.79
C ASN A 20 -9.15 -6.96 -9.66
N VAL A 21 -9.63 -7.33 -8.46
CA VAL A 21 -8.82 -7.37 -7.23
C VAL A 21 -7.58 -8.23 -7.40
N ALA A 22 -7.71 -9.39 -8.04
CA ALA A 22 -6.57 -10.27 -8.31
C ALA A 22 -5.50 -9.59 -9.19
N ALA A 23 -5.90 -8.88 -10.25
CA ALA A 23 -4.97 -8.17 -11.12
C ALA A 23 -4.32 -6.98 -10.39
N ALA A 24 -5.09 -6.23 -9.60
CA ALA A 24 -4.58 -5.10 -8.82
C ALA A 24 -3.57 -5.55 -7.75
N VAL A 25 -3.81 -6.69 -7.09
CA VAL A 25 -2.86 -7.30 -6.15
C VAL A 25 -1.57 -7.71 -6.84
N LEU A 26 -1.65 -8.38 -8.00
CA LEU A 26 -0.46 -8.77 -8.77
C LEU A 26 0.33 -7.55 -9.24
N ALA A 27 -0.34 -6.48 -9.66
CA ALA A 27 0.29 -5.22 -10.04
C ALA A 27 1.01 -4.57 -8.85
N LEU A 28 0.39 -4.55 -7.66
CA LEU A 28 1.05 -4.06 -6.44
C LEU A 28 2.29 -4.89 -6.07
N ASP A 29 2.20 -6.21 -6.17
CA ASP A 29 3.34 -7.10 -5.90
C ASP A 29 4.51 -6.83 -6.88
N GLY A 30 4.21 -6.55 -8.15
CA GLY A 30 5.19 -6.13 -9.16
C GLY A 30 5.83 -4.78 -8.84
N LEU A 31 5.00 -3.76 -8.58
CA LEU A 31 5.46 -2.42 -8.23
C LEU A 31 6.35 -2.43 -6.99
N LEU A 32 5.97 -3.22 -5.97
CA LEU A 32 6.73 -3.37 -4.75
C LEU A 32 8.08 -4.05 -5.01
N ARG A 33 8.12 -5.12 -5.80
CA ARG A 33 9.38 -5.81 -6.13
C ARG A 33 10.38 -4.89 -6.83
N GLU A 34 9.91 -4.06 -7.75
CA GLU A 34 10.75 -3.20 -8.57
C GLU A 34 11.19 -1.92 -7.83
N ASN A 35 10.30 -1.35 -7.02
CA ASN A 35 10.46 0.02 -6.51
C ASN A 35 10.49 0.12 -4.98
N LYS A 36 10.60 -1.00 -4.24
CA LYS A 36 10.56 -1.02 -2.76
C LYS A 36 11.44 0.05 -2.11
N ARG A 37 12.65 0.28 -2.65
CA ARG A 37 13.62 1.22 -2.08
C ARG A 37 13.20 2.69 -2.21
N GLU A 38 12.30 2.99 -3.14
CA GLU A 38 11.76 4.33 -3.38
C GLU A 38 10.50 4.60 -2.54
N LEU A 39 9.93 3.55 -1.93
CA LEU A 39 8.76 3.68 -1.07
C LEU A 39 9.16 4.09 0.35
N PRO A 40 8.36 4.98 0.99
CA PRO A 40 8.45 5.19 2.43
C PRO A 40 8.31 3.87 3.19
N GLY A 41 9.11 3.69 4.24
CA GLY A 41 9.18 2.42 5.00
C GLY A 41 7.82 1.93 5.50
N ASP A 42 6.98 2.82 6.01
CA ASP A 42 5.64 2.48 6.49
C ASP A 42 4.72 2.00 5.36
N LEU A 43 4.74 2.69 4.21
CA LEU A 43 3.93 2.31 3.05
C LEU A 43 4.39 0.96 2.48
N ALA A 44 5.70 0.75 2.34
CA ALA A 44 6.26 -0.52 1.93
C ALA A 44 5.83 -1.65 2.88
N HIS A 45 5.92 -1.42 4.18
CA HIS A 45 5.51 -2.38 5.21
C HIS A 45 4.01 -2.74 5.11
N TYR A 46 3.13 -1.76 4.91
CA TYR A 46 1.70 -2.03 4.74
C TYR A 46 1.40 -2.84 3.47
N LEU A 47 2.05 -2.51 2.35
CA LEU A 47 1.89 -3.23 1.09
C LEU A 47 2.42 -4.67 1.19
N GLU A 48 3.57 -4.89 1.84
CA GLU A 48 4.16 -6.22 2.07
C GLU A 48 3.25 -7.13 2.88
N ASN A 49 2.59 -6.58 3.90
CA ASN A 49 1.69 -7.33 4.76
C ASN A 49 0.24 -7.36 4.23
N ARG A 50 0.02 -6.93 2.98
CA ARG A 50 -1.31 -6.82 2.34
C ARG A 50 -2.33 -6.05 3.19
N SER A 51 -1.83 -5.13 4.03
CA SER A 51 -2.62 -4.25 4.87
C SER A 51 -3.13 -3.06 4.03
N TYR A 52 -3.91 -3.37 2.99
CA TYR A 52 -4.30 -2.40 1.96
C TYR A 52 -5.09 -1.22 2.52
N GLU A 53 -5.97 -1.44 3.51
CA GLU A 53 -6.69 -0.37 4.19
C GLU A 53 -5.75 0.64 4.87
N LYS A 54 -4.67 0.15 5.50
CA LYS A 54 -3.65 1.02 6.13
C LYS A 54 -2.82 1.76 5.08
N ALA A 55 -2.46 1.09 3.98
CA ALA A 55 -1.77 1.71 2.87
C ALA A 55 -2.62 2.82 2.21
N TRP A 56 -3.93 2.58 2.08
CA TRP A 56 -4.89 3.54 1.56
C TRP A 56 -5.09 4.73 2.49
N ALA A 57 -5.26 4.50 3.79
CA ALA A 57 -5.32 5.56 4.78
C ALA A 57 -4.03 6.41 4.76
N TRP A 58 -2.86 5.77 4.71
CA TRP A 58 -1.56 6.48 4.63
C TRP A 58 -1.46 7.40 3.40
N LEU A 59 -1.99 6.98 2.25
CA LEU A 59 -1.97 7.79 1.02
C LEU A 59 -2.95 8.96 1.03
N ASN A 60 -4.09 8.83 1.71
CA ASN A 60 -5.18 9.81 1.73
C ASN A 60 -5.12 10.77 2.93
N GLU A 61 -4.83 10.27 4.13
CA GLU A 61 -4.82 11.02 5.38
C GLU A 61 -3.43 11.61 5.70
N GLY A 62 -2.45 11.34 4.84
CA GLY A 62 -1.05 11.63 5.10
C GLY A 62 -0.43 10.63 6.07
N LYS A 63 0.85 10.82 6.42
CA LYS A 63 1.69 9.87 7.20
C LYS A 63 1.14 9.43 8.56
N GLN A 64 -0.04 9.89 8.97
CA GLN A 64 -0.77 9.42 10.14
C GLN A 64 -1.75 8.31 9.74
N ALA A 65 -1.23 7.17 9.28
CA ALA A 65 -2.00 5.95 9.52
C ALA A 65 -2.13 5.80 11.05
N PRO A 66 -3.31 5.45 11.60
CA PRO A 66 -3.48 5.31 13.04
C PRO A 66 -2.40 4.37 13.56
N ARG A 67 -1.62 4.84 14.55
CA ARG A 67 -0.53 4.06 15.16
C ARG A 67 -1.11 2.78 15.77
N GLY A 68 -1.26 1.75 14.96
CA GLY A 68 -1.40 0.39 15.43
C GLY A 68 -0.07 -0.01 16.04
N THR A 69 -0.10 -0.42 17.29
CA THR A 69 1.04 -0.84 18.10
C THR A 69 1.77 -2.00 17.43
N CYS A 70 2.73 -1.72 16.54
CA CYS A 70 3.79 -2.67 16.27
C CYS A 70 4.59 -2.78 17.58
N SER A 71 4.32 -3.83 18.35
CA SER A 71 5.17 -4.17 19.49
C SER A 71 6.59 -4.33 18.98
N PRO A 72 7.59 -3.64 19.56
CA PRO A 72 8.97 -3.89 19.19
C PRO A 72 9.27 -5.37 19.48
N LYS A 73 9.79 -6.08 18.47
CA LYS A 73 10.38 -7.41 18.70
C LYS A 73 11.46 -7.24 19.78
N SER A 74 11.22 -7.88 20.93
CA SER A 74 12.20 -8.04 22.01
C SER A 74 13.42 -8.82 21.53
#